data_AF-A0A2N6UF15-F1
#
_entry.id   AF-A0A2N6UF15-F1
#
_cell.length_a   1.000
_cell.length_b   1.000
_cell.length_c   1.000
_cell.angle_alpha   90.00
_cell.angle_beta   90.00
_cell.angle_gamma   90.00
#
_symmetry.space_group_name_H-M   'P 1'
#
loop_
_entity.id
_entity.type
_entity.pdbx_description
1 polymer ?
#
loop_
_entity_poly.entity_id
_entity_poly.type
_entity_poly.pdbx_seq_one_letter_code
_entity_poly.pdbx_strand_id
1 'polypeptide(L)'
;MVLKKLSILAIVTVSIGALSACTASPDQVVSKSATDAQSMMTQLSAIQTQEDALQEAFETDLAADESLANLTDSGTGATRENLQTRQDDFEELSSIFEDFQKQVESLNGFDETDFTGEEDFANFDQSRQLASNVNSQMSAYIEHYQKVLELEDNYYNSLAAEDSDLDTFSKGLGEINSQFEQSQAVLSDILPDLTSLAEKTNQAQ
;
A
#
# COMPACT_ATOMS: atom_id res chain seq x y z
N MET A 1 -0.16 65.68 -50.23
CA MET A 1 -0.05 64.22 -50.46
C MET A 1 0.92 63.67 -49.41
N VAL A 2 0.48 63.55 -48.16
CA VAL A 2 -0.09 62.35 -47.49
C VAL A 2 0.92 61.21 -47.37
N LEU A 3 1.38 61.06 -46.12
CA LEU A 3 2.20 59.98 -45.56
C LEU A 3 1.64 58.59 -45.87
N LYS A 4 2.51 57.58 -46.01
CA LYS A 4 2.19 56.21 -45.58
C LYS A 4 3.35 55.59 -44.81
N LYS A 5 3.01 55.19 -43.58
CA LYS A 5 3.85 54.64 -42.53
C LYS A 5 4.30 53.21 -42.88
N LEU A 6 5.57 52.89 -42.65
CA LEU A 6 6.02 51.52 -42.49
C LEU A 6 5.34 50.94 -41.24
N SER A 7 4.59 49.85 -41.42
CA SER A 7 4.02 49.07 -40.32
C SER A 7 4.67 47.69 -40.34
N ILE A 8 5.27 47.38 -39.20
CA ILE A 8 5.91 46.14 -38.79
C ILE A 8 4.91 44.99 -38.86
N LEU A 9 5.28 43.88 -39.51
CA LEU A 9 4.55 42.61 -39.39
C LEU A 9 5.49 41.58 -38.76
N ALA A 10 5.39 41.47 -37.43
CA ALA A 10 6.02 40.40 -36.68
C ALA A 10 5.25 39.11 -36.92
N ILE A 11 5.88 38.14 -37.60
CA ILE A 11 5.38 36.78 -37.68
C ILE A 11 5.72 36.11 -36.34
N VAL A 12 4.77 36.10 -35.42
CA VAL A 12 4.81 35.23 -34.24
C VAL A 12 4.35 33.86 -34.71
N THR A 13 5.31 33.00 -35.08
CA THR A 13 5.07 31.55 -35.15
C THR A 13 4.81 31.07 -33.74
N VAL A 14 3.53 30.94 -33.39
CA VAL A 14 3.09 30.16 -32.24
C VAL A 14 3.40 28.71 -32.59
N SER A 15 4.56 28.24 -32.16
CA SER A 15 4.83 26.81 -32.05
C SER A 15 3.89 26.29 -30.98
N ILE A 16 2.74 25.77 -31.40
CA ILE A 16 1.91 24.91 -30.56
C ILE A 16 2.77 23.68 -30.30
N GLY A 17 3.52 23.72 -29.21
CA GLY A 17 4.12 22.52 -28.65
C GLY A 17 2.97 21.60 -28.32
N ALA A 18 2.79 20.55 -29.11
CA ALA A 18 2.05 19.39 -28.67
C ALA A 18 2.74 18.93 -27.38
N LEU A 19 2.15 19.25 -26.24
CA LEU A 19 2.34 18.50 -25.00
C LEU A 19 1.78 17.11 -25.30
N SER A 20 2.55 16.29 -26.03
CA SER A 20 2.39 14.85 -25.95
C SER A 20 2.78 14.50 -24.52
N ALA A 21 1.81 14.53 -23.61
CA ALA A 21 1.88 13.65 -22.47
C ALA A 21 2.16 12.27 -23.09
N CYS A 22 3.32 11.69 -22.80
CA CYS A 22 3.54 10.28 -23.10
C CYS A 22 2.51 9.51 -22.27
N THR A 23 1.33 9.28 -22.84
CA THR A 23 0.35 8.34 -22.29
C THR A 23 1.03 6.98 -22.34
N ALA A 24 1.23 6.36 -21.17
CA ALA A 24 1.73 5.00 -21.10
C ALA A 24 0.81 4.08 -21.91
N SER A 25 1.36 3.08 -22.58
CA SER A 25 0.54 2.08 -23.29
C SER A 25 -0.18 1.16 -22.28
N PRO A 26 -1.28 0.49 -22.67
CA PRO A 26 -1.94 -0.49 -21.82
C PRO A 26 -0.97 -1.53 -21.22
N ASP A 27 -0.07 -2.08 -22.03
CA ASP A 27 0.93 -3.05 -21.58
C ASP A 27 1.89 -2.49 -20.54
N GLN A 28 2.30 -1.22 -20.66
CA GLN A 28 3.17 -0.56 -19.69
C GLN A 28 2.47 -0.41 -18.34
N VAL A 29 1.19 -0.05 -18.35
CA VAL A 29 0.39 0.11 -17.12
C VAL A 29 0.13 -1.25 -16.46
N VAL A 30 -0.17 -2.29 -17.25
CA VAL A 30 -0.31 -3.67 -16.73
C VAL A 30 1.00 -4.16 -16.12
N SER A 31 2.13 -3.94 -16.80
CA SER A 31 3.46 -4.33 -16.31
C SER A 31 3.84 -3.62 -15.01
N LYS A 32 3.53 -2.32 -14.90
CA LYS A 32 3.73 -1.55 -13.66
C LYS A 32 2.82 -2.06 -12.54
N SER A 33 1.55 -2.34 -12.83
CA SER A 33 0.59 -2.90 -11.85
C SER A 33 1.07 -4.25 -11.31
N ALA A 34 1.61 -5.11 -12.17
CA ALA A 34 2.19 -6.39 -11.79
C ALA A 34 3.47 -6.24 -10.94
N THR A 35 4.31 -5.24 -11.27
CA THR A 35 5.49 -4.90 -10.47
C THR A 35 5.08 -4.42 -9.07
N ASP A 36 4.07 -3.56 -8.99
CA ASP A 36 3.55 -3.04 -7.71
C ASP A 36 2.92 -4.17 -6.88
N ALA A 37 2.20 -5.09 -7.52
CA ALA A 37 1.70 -6.30 -6.85
C ALA A 37 2.83 -7.13 -6.22
N GLN A 38 3.93 -7.33 -6.95
CA GLN A 38 5.10 -8.04 -6.43
C GLN A 38 5.75 -7.31 -5.25
N SER A 39 5.87 -5.99 -5.32
CA SER A 39 6.40 -5.16 -4.23
C SER A 39 5.50 -5.19 -2.99
N MET A 40 4.18 -5.11 -3.17
CA MET A 40 3.21 -5.28 -2.07
C MET A 40 3.35 -6.65 -1.41
N MET A 41 3.50 -7.74 -2.18
CA MET A 41 3.73 -9.09 -1.61
C MET A 41 5.01 -9.15 -0.76
N THR A 42 6.08 -8.48 -1.18
CA THR A 42 7.32 -8.41 -0.40
C THR A 42 7.10 -7.70 0.93
N GLN A 43 6.42 -6.55 0.92
CA GLN A 43 6.16 -5.80 2.16
C GLN A 43 5.20 -6.53 3.10
N LEU A 44 4.14 -7.14 2.56
CA LEU A 44 3.25 -8.00 3.34
C LEU A 44 4.02 -9.16 3.99
N SER A 45 4.96 -9.78 3.28
CA SER A 45 5.79 -10.85 3.86
C SER A 45 6.72 -10.35 4.96
N ALA A 46 7.25 -9.13 4.85
CA ALA A 46 8.08 -8.51 5.89
C ALA A 46 7.26 -8.26 7.16
N ILE A 47 6.08 -7.66 6.99
CA ILE A 47 5.09 -7.47 8.06
C ILE A 47 4.77 -8.79 8.76
N GLN A 48 4.39 -9.84 8.00
CA GLN A 48 4.03 -11.14 8.59
C GLN A 48 5.19 -11.78 9.36
N THR A 49 6.43 -11.58 8.90
CA THR A 49 7.63 -12.06 9.63
C THR A 49 7.77 -11.37 10.99
N GLN A 50 7.45 -10.08 11.07
CA GLN A 50 7.45 -9.34 12.33
C GLN A 50 6.28 -9.73 13.24
N GLU A 51 5.10 -9.99 12.67
CA GLU A 51 3.94 -10.51 13.41
C GLU A 51 4.25 -11.85 14.08
N ASP A 52 4.90 -12.76 13.35
CA ASP A 52 5.33 -14.06 13.88
C ASP A 52 6.35 -13.91 15.05
N ALA A 53 7.14 -12.84 15.04
CA ALA A 53 8.13 -12.55 16.08
C ALA A 53 7.56 -11.76 17.29
N LEU A 54 6.37 -11.17 17.15
CA LEU A 54 5.83 -10.24 18.13
C LEU A 54 5.61 -10.87 19.51
N GLN A 55 5.09 -12.11 19.56
CA GLN A 55 4.83 -12.79 20.82
C GLN A 55 6.13 -12.98 21.63
N GLU A 56 7.20 -13.44 20.99
CA GLU A 56 8.49 -13.64 21.65
C GLU A 56 9.10 -12.32 22.14
N ALA A 57 8.98 -11.26 21.34
CA ALA A 57 9.42 -9.92 21.72
C ALA A 57 8.66 -9.41 22.96
N PHE A 58 7.34 -9.58 22.98
CA PHE A 58 6.49 -9.19 24.09
C PHE A 58 6.79 -9.96 25.37
N GLU A 59 6.92 -11.28 25.29
CA GLU A 59 7.28 -12.13 26.45
C GLU A 59 8.67 -11.78 27.01
N THR A 60 9.62 -11.44 26.13
CA THR A 60 10.98 -11.02 26.51
C THR A 60 10.94 -9.73 27.31
N ASP A 61 10.21 -8.72 26.86
CA ASP A 61 10.12 -7.43 27.55
C ASP A 61 9.36 -7.54 28.87
N LEU A 62 8.27 -8.33 28.92
CA LEU A 62 7.53 -8.62 30.15
C LEU A 62 8.43 -9.27 31.23
N ALA A 63 9.34 -10.15 30.83
CA ALA A 63 10.25 -10.83 31.75
C ALA A 63 11.45 -9.97 32.17
N ALA A 64 11.82 -8.96 31.38
CA ALA A 64 13.01 -8.15 31.59
C ALA A 64 12.82 -6.99 32.57
N ASP A 65 11.61 -6.43 32.66
CA ASP A 65 11.33 -5.23 33.44
C ASP A 65 9.93 -5.25 34.07
N GLU A 66 9.85 -5.39 35.40
CA GLU A 66 8.57 -5.36 36.13
C GLU A 66 7.79 -4.04 35.98
N SER A 67 8.48 -2.93 35.69
CA SER A 67 7.83 -1.63 35.47
C SER A 67 7.26 -1.47 34.07
N LEU A 68 7.60 -2.39 33.15
CA LEU A 68 7.20 -2.37 31.75
C LEU A 68 7.60 -1.09 30.99
N ALA A 69 8.59 -0.33 31.50
CA ALA A 69 9.03 0.91 30.88
C ALA A 69 9.58 0.67 29.46
N ASN A 70 10.17 -0.51 29.22
CA ASN A 70 10.64 -0.95 27.91
C ASN A 70 9.53 -1.07 26.85
N LEU A 71 8.27 -1.23 27.28
CA LEU A 71 7.10 -1.28 26.39
C LEU A 71 6.56 0.12 26.03
N THR A 72 7.03 1.20 26.65
CA THR A 72 6.52 2.57 26.34
C THR A 72 7.17 3.16 25.10
N ASP A 73 6.64 4.27 24.57
CA ASP A 73 7.23 4.96 23.40
C ASP A 73 8.67 5.43 23.61
N SER A 74 9.05 5.64 24.87
CA SER A 74 10.43 6.00 25.25
C SER A 74 11.32 4.79 25.53
N GLY A 75 10.73 3.59 25.50
CA GLY A 75 11.39 2.32 25.74
C GLY A 75 12.25 1.88 24.55
N THR A 76 13.15 0.95 24.82
CA THR A 76 14.01 0.31 23.80
C THR A 76 13.83 -1.21 23.84
N GLY A 77 12.65 -1.67 24.25
CA GLY A 77 12.30 -3.09 24.29
C GLY A 77 12.11 -3.68 22.90
N ALA A 78 12.23 -5.01 22.81
CA ALA A 78 12.07 -5.73 21.54
C ALA A 78 10.67 -5.55 20.94
N THR A 79 9.64 -5.40 21.78
CA THR A 79 8.25 -5.16 21.36
C THR A 79 8.12 -3.83 20.63
N ARG A 80 8.80 -2.79 21.13
CA ARG A 80 8.77 -1.46 20.52
C ARG A 80 9.54 -1.40 19.22
N GLU A 81 10.71 -2.03 19.18
CA GLU A 81 11.47 -2.18 17.93
C GLU A 81 10.65 -2.94 16.87
N ASN A 82 9.95 -4.01 17.27
CA ASN A 82 9.06 -4.77 16.39
C ASN A 82 7.89 -3.92 15.87
N LEU A 83 7.18 -3.20 16.76
CA LEU A 83 6.08 -2.32 16.35
C LEU A 83 6.57 -1.24 15.38
N GLN A 84 7.69 -0.59 15.69
CA GLN A 84 8.25 0.45 14.83
C GLN A 84 8.63 -0.11 13.45
N THR A 85 9.24 -1.30 13.40
CA THR A 85 9.56 -1.96 12.13
C THR A 85 8.29 -2.26 11.33
N ARG A 86 7.23 -2.76 11.98
CA ARG A 86 5.94 -3.00 11.31
C ARG A 86 5.28 -1.71 10.83
N GLN A 87 5.43 -0.60 11.55
CA GLN A 87 4.95 0.71 11.12
C GLN A 87 5.70 1.21 9.89
N ASP A 88 7.04 1.10 9.87
CA ASP A 88 7.87 1.49 8.73
C ASP A 88 7.55 0.65 7.48
N ASP A 89 7.46 -0.68 7.62
CA ASP A 89 7.07 -1.59 6.52
C ASP A 89 5.65 -1.30 6.02
N PHE A 90 4.73 -0.93 6.93
CA PHE A 90 3.36 -0.55 6.59
C PHE A 90 3.26 0.79 5.86
N GLU A 91 4.08 1.77 6.22
CA GLU A 91 4.19 3.04 5.50
C GLU A 91 4.70 2.80 4.07
N GLU A 92 5.69 1.92 3.90
CA GLU A 92 6.18 1.54 2.56
C GLU A 92 5.10 0.81 1.75
N LEU A 93 4.39 -0.16 2.35
CA LEU A 93 3.26 -0.84 1.71
C LEU A 93 2.20 0.16 1.26
N SER A 94 1.83 1.10 2.11
CA SER A 94 0.81 2.12 1.83
C SER A 94 1.23 3.01 0.65
N SER A 95 2.50 3.42 0.61
CA SER A 95 3.08 4.19 -0.50
C SER A 95 3.04 3.43 -1.83
N ILE A 96 3.42 2.14 -1.83
CA ILE A 96 3.33 1.28 -3.02
C ILE A 96 1.87 1.16 -3.47
N PHE A 97 0.95 1.02 -2.51
CA PHE A 97 -0.48 0.91 -2.81
C PHE A 97 -1.07 2.19 -3.42
N GLU A 98 -0.66 3.38 -2.98
CA GLU A 98 -1.05 4.63 -3.62
C GLU A 98 -0.58 4.72 -5.08
N ASP A 99 0.62 4.21 -5.38
CA ASP A 99 1.13 4.15 -6.74
C ASP A 99 0.37 3.12 -7.59
N PHE A 100 0.00 1.99 -6.98
CA PHE A 100 -0.86 0.98 -7.59
C PHE A 100 -2.26 1.54 -7.93
N GLN A 101 -2.85 2.33 -7.04
CA GLN A 101 -4.13 3.01 -7.27
C GLN A 101 -4.11 3.89 -8.52
N LYS A 102 -3.02 4.63 -8.74
CA LYS A 102 -2.81 5.43 -9.97
C LYS A 102 -2.75 4.55 -11.22
N GLN A 103 -2.21 3.33 -11.10
CA GLN A 103 -2.24 2.37 -12.22
C GLN A 103 -3.66 1.89 -12.49
N VAL A 104 -4.44 1.57 -11.44
CA VAL A 104 -5.85 1.16 -11.58
C VAL A 104 -6.69 2.25 -12.26
N GLU A 105 -6.49 3.52 -11.88
CA GLU A 105 -7.11 4.65 -12.57
C GLU A 105 -6.73 4.71 -14.06
N SER A 106 -5.44 4.50 -14.36
CA SER A 106 -4.94 4.47 -15.73
C SER A 106 -5.52 3.30 -16.53
N LEU A 107 -5.61 2.11 -15.95
CA LEU A 107 -6.23 0.92 -16.56
C LEU A 107 -7.70 1.15 -16.89
N ASN A 108 -8.43 1.85 -16.02
CA ASN A 108 -9.83 2.19 -16.25
C ASN A 108 -10.02 3.25 -17.34
N GLY A 109 -8.95 3.95 -17.73
CA GLY A 109 -8.96 4.94 -18.82
C GLY A 109 -8.87 4.34 -20.22
N PHE A 110 -8.45 3.08 -20.37
CA PHE A 110 -8.37 2.41 -21.68
C PHE A 110 -9.67 1.71 -22.06
N ASP A 111 -9.98 1.71 -23.36
CA ASP A 111 -11.12 1.01 -23.94
C ASP A 111 -10.72 0.14 -25.15
N GLU A 112 -11.67 -0.58 -25.74
CA GLU A 112 -11.42 -1.51 -26.86
C GLU A 112 -10.74 -0.84 -28.07
N THR A 113 -10.92 0.48 -28.25
CA THR A 113 -10.34 1.22 -29.38
C THR A 113 -8.85 1.48 -29.24
N ASP A 114 -8.30 1.28 -28.04
CA ASP A 114 -6.86 1.35 -27.77
C ASP A 114 -6.11 0.08 -28.21
N PHE A 115 -6.83 -0.94 -28.72
CA PHE A 115 -6.28 -2.25 -29.06
C PHE A 115 -6.49 -2.57 -30.55
N THR A 116 -5.56 -3.36 -31.10
CA THR A 116 -5.60 -3.79 -32.50
C THR A 116 -6.28 -5.15 -32.71
N GLY A 117 -6.49 -5.91 -31.64
CA GLY A 117 -7.13 -7.23 -31.65
C GLY A 117 -8.03 -7.45 -30.44
N GLU A 118 -9.12 -8.18 -30.64
CA GLU A 118 -10.09 -8.53 -29.59
C GLU A 118 -9.45 -9.38 -28.47
N GLU A 119 -8.50 -10.26 -28.82
CA GLU A 119 -7.74 -11.06 -27.84
C GLU A 119 -6.83 -10.19 -26.97
N ASP A 120 -6.23 -9.14 -27.53
CA ASP A 120 -5.39 -8.20 -26.77
C ASP A 120 -6.22 -7.43 -25.75
N PHE A 121 -7.40 -6.94 -26.16
CA PHE A 121 -8.32 -6.27 -25.26
C PHE A 121 -8.86 -7.21 -24.17
N ALA A 122 -9.21 -8.45 -24.51
CA ALA A 122 -9.70 -9.42 -23.52
C ALA A 122 -8.64 -9.77 -22.45
N ASN A 123 -7.37 -9.95 -22.86
CA ASN A 123 -6.26 -10.18 -21.94
C ASN A 123 -5.97 -8.98 -21.05
N PHE A 124 -6.03 -7.77 -21.62
CA PHE A 124 -5.94 -6.53 -20.88
C PHE A 124 -7.09 -6.38 -19.87
N ASP A 125 -8.33 -6.62 -20.28
CA ASP A 125 -9.51 -6.49 -19.43
C ASP A 125 -9.45 -7.45 -18.23
N GLN A 126 -8.95 -8.67 -18.42
CA GLN A 126 -8.70 -9.59 -17.30
C GLN A 126 -7.72 -8.98 -16.28
N SER A 127 -6.64 -8.37 -16.77
CA SER A 127 -5.63 -7.74 -15.91
C SER A 127 -6.19 -6.51 -15.18
N ARG A 128 -7.05 -5.72 -15.86
CA ARG A 128 -7.79 -4.60 -15.28
C ARG A 128 -8.73 -5.05 -14.16
N GLN A 129 -9.49 -6.11 -14.39
CA GLN A 129 -10.41 -6.66 -13.37
C GLN A 129 -9.64 -7.16 -12.15
N LEU A 130 -8.55 -7.91 -12.34
CA LEU A 130 -7.67 -8.34 -11.25
C LEU A 130 -7.11 -7.15 -10.46
N ALA A 131 -6.60 -6.12 -11.15
CA ALA A 131 -6.08 -4.93 -10.50
C ALA A 131 -7.16 -4.19 -9.70
N SER A 132 -8.39 -4.12 -10.21
CA SER A 132 -9.53 -3.53 -9.48
C SER A 132 -9.90 -4.32 -8.22
N ASN A 133 -9.84 -5.66 -8.27
CA ASN A 133 -10.11 -6.49 -7.09
C ASN A 133 -9.04 -6.27 -6.02
N VAL A 134 -7.77 -6.38 -6.40
CA VAL A 134 -6.62 -6.10 -5.51
C VAL A 134 -6.76 -4.72 -4.89
N ASN A 135 -7.16 -3.71 -5.68
CA ASN A 135 -7.37 -2.35 -5.17
C ASN A 135 -8.41 -2.29 -4.05
N SER A 136 -9.58 -2.89 -4.27
CA SER A 136 -10.66 -2.89 -3.29
C SER A 136 -10.25 -3.64 -2.01
N GLN A 137 -9.62 -4.80 -2.17
CA GLN A 137 -9.29 -5.65 -1.04
C GLN A 137 -8.10 -5.08 -0.23
N MET A 138 -7.05 -4.60 -0.90
CA MET A 138 -5.88 -3.99 -0.25
C MET A 138 -6.25 -2.72 0.53
N SER A 139 -7.20 -1.93 0.02
CA SER A 139 -7.73 -0.78 0.77
C SER A 139 -8.30 -1.21 2.14
N ALA A 140 -9.04 -2.33 2.18
CA ALA A 140 -9.59 -2.86 3.43
C ALA A 140 -8.49 -3.43 4.33
N TYR A 141 -7.47 -4.09 3.78
CA TYR A 141 -6.33 -4.57 4.56
C TYR A 141 -5.59 -3.40 5.24
N ILE A 142 -5.30 -2.34 4.49
CA ILE A 142 -4.63 -1.13 5.01
C ILE A 142 -5.44 -0.51 6.16
N GLU A 143 -6.76 -0.37 6.01
CA GLU A 143 -7.63 0.16 7.06
C GLU A 143 -7.56 -0.68 8.35
N HIS A 144 -7.72 -2.00 8.24
CA HIS A 144 -7.70 -2.88 9.41
C HIS A 144 -6.33 -2.97 10.06
N TYR A 145 -5.26 -3.08 9.27
CA TYR A 145 -3.92 -3.25 9.79
C TYR A 145 -3.37 -1.96 10.41
N GLN A 146 -3.68 -0.78 9.84
CA GLN A 146 -3.42 0.49 10.53
C GLN A 146 -4.05 0.49 11.92
N LYS A 147 -5.29 -0.04 12.04
CA LYS A 147 -5.98 -0.08 13.33
C LYS A 147 -5.29 -1.01 14.34
N VAL A 148 -4.72 -2.12 13.87
CA VAL A 148 -3.90 -3.01 14.71
C VAL A 148 -2.72 -2.24 15.29
N LEU A 149 -1.93 -1.57 14.44
CA LEU A 149 -0.75 -0.81 14.87
C LEU A 149 -1.10 0.30 15.87
N GLU A 150 -2.19 1.03 15.63
CA GLU A 150 -2.68 2.07 16.56
C GLU A 150 -3.11 1.47 17.91
N LEU A 151 -3.81 0.33 17.91
CA LEU A 151 -4.27 -0.31 19.14
C LEU A 151 -3.10 -0.85 19.95
N GLU A 152 -2.12 -1.47 19.30
CA GLU A 152 -0.90 -1.96 19.94
C GLU A 152 -0.09 -0.83 20.55
N ASP A 153 0.07 0.27 19.83
CA ASP A 153 0.81 1.43 20.35
C ASP A 153 0.21 1.98 21.64
N ASN A 154 -1.12 2.17 21.63
CA ASN A 154 -1.88 2.62 22.79
C ASN A 154 -1.85 1.58 23.92
N TYR A 155 -1.97 0.30 23.58
CA TYR A 155 -1.99 -0.80 24.54
C TYR A 155 -0.68 -0.90 25.30
N TYR A 156 0.46 -0.88 24.62
CA TYR A 156 1.76 -0.99 25.28
C TYR A 156 2.04 0.18 26.23
N ASN A 157 1.65 1.40 25.84
CA ASN A 157 1.71 2.55 26.74
C ASN A 157 0.78 2.40 27.95
N SER A 158 -0.41 1.84 27.76
CA SER A 158 -1.37 1.62 28.85
C SER A 158 -0.88 0.58 29.87
N LEU A 159 -0.09 -0.40 29.44
CA LEU A 159 0.42 -1.45 30.33
C LEU A 159 1.39 -0.92 31.38
N ALA A 160 2.18 0.10 31.04
CA ALA A 160 3.15 0.74 31.93
C ALA A 160 2.52 1.80 32.86
N ALA A 161 1.21 2.07 32.74
CA ALA A 161 0.53 3.03 33.59
C ALA A 161 0.35 2.49 35.01
N GLU A 162 0.42 3.38 36.02
CA GLU A 162 0.32 2.99 37.44
C GLU A 162 -1.02 2.31 37.81
N ASP A 163 -2.08 2.56 37.04
CA ASP A 163 -3.42 2.00 37.20
C ASP A 163 -3.71 0.80 36.29
N SER A 164 -2.70 0.30 35.58
CA SER A 164 -2.80 -0.91 34.76
C SER A 164 -3.14 -2.13 35.62
N ASP A 165 -4.17 -2.87 35.21
CA ASP A 165 -4.61 -4.10 35.87
C ASP A 165 -4.94 -5.22 34.87
N LEU A 166 -5.46 -6.34 35.37
CA LEU A 166 -5.80 -7.49 34.53
C LEU A 166 -6.92 -7.19 33.52
N ASP A 167 -7.81 -6.24 33.82
CA ASP A 167 -8.88 -5.82 32.91
C ASP A 167 -8.31 -4.99 31.77
N THR A 168 -7.40 -4.05 32.05
CA THR A 168 -6.61 -3.32 31.03
C THR A 168 -5.87 -4.28 30.10
N PHE A 169 -5.17 -5.26 30.68
CA PHE A 169 -4.46 -6.30 29.93
C PHE A 169 -5.40 -7.10 29.01
N SER A 170 -6.48 -7.65 29.57
CA SER A 170 -7.36 -8.58 28.85
C SER A 170 -8.19 -7.89 27.76
N LYS A 171 -8.65 -6.66 28.02
CA LYS A 171 -9.42 -5.88 27.03
C LYS A 171 -8.53 -5.42 25.88
N GLY A 172 -7.34 -4.90 26.18
CA GLY A 172 -6.41 -4.45 25.15
C GLY A 172 -6.06 -5.56 24.15
N LEU A 173 -5.69 -6.74 24.66
CA LEU A 173 -5.45 -7.92 23.80
C LEU A 173 -6.68 -8.35 23.01
N GLY A 174 -7.88 -8.30 23.62
CA GLY A 174 -9.12 -8.66 22.93
C GLY A 174 -9.43 -7.75 21.73
N GLU A 175 -9.21 -6.45 21.88
CA GLU A 175 -9.41 -5.46 20.81
C GLU A 175 -8.37 -5.62 19.69
N ILE A 176 -7.09 -5.77 20.05
CA ILE A 176 -6.00 -6.02 19.09
C ILE A 176 -6.28 -7.29 18.30
N ASN A 177 -6.53 -8.41 18.98
CA ASN A 177 -6.78 -9.69 18.33
C ASN A 177 -7.97 -9.63 17.38
N SER A 178 -9.05 -8.93 17.74
CA SER A 178 -10.21 -8.80 16.86
C SER A 178 -9.89 -8.05 15.56
N GLN A 179 -9.07 -7.00 15.62
CA GLN A 179 -8.65 -6.27 14.41
C GLN A 179 -7.62 -7.07 13.61
N PHE A 180 -6.71 -7.76 14.29
CA PHE A 180 -5.73 -8.63 13.66
C PHE A 180 -6.39 -9.79 12.91
N GLU A 181 -7.39 -10.44 13.50
CA GLU A 181 -8.17 -11.49 12.81
C GLU A 181 -8.86 -10.96 11.55
N GLN A 182 -9.38 -9.73 11.58
CA GLN A 182 -9.96 -9.08 10.41
C GLN A 182 -8.90 -8.79 9.33
N SER A 183 -7.74 -8.23 9.70
CA SER A 183 -6.66 -7.97 8.74
C SER A 183 -6.13 -9.27 8.12
N GLN A 184 -5.99 -10.35 8.90
CA GLN A 184 -5.54 -11.65 8.40
C GLN A 184 -6.56 -12.31 7.47
N ALA A 185 -7.86 -12.17 7.75
CA ALA A 185 -8.91 -12.66 6.86
C ALA A 185 -8.84 -11.94 5.50
N VAL A 186 -8.74 -10.61 5.51
CA VAL A 186 -8.62 -9.82 4.27
C VAL A 186 -7.32 -10.14 3.53
N LEU A 187 -6.19 -10.30 4.25
CA LEU A 187 -4.93 -10.70 3.65
C LEU A 187 -5.05 -12.03 2.90
N SER A 188 -5.66 -13.03 3.53
CA SER A 188 -5.91 -14.33 2.90
C SER A 188 -6.73 -14.22 1.61
N ASP A 189 -7.68 -13.29 1.56
CA ASP A 189 -8.53 -13.05 0.39
C ASP A 189 -7.79 -12.29 -0.73
N ILE A 190 -6.83 -11.42 -0.40
CA ILE A 190 -6.03 -10.65 -1.37
C ILE A 190 -4.99 -11.52 -2.06
N LEU A 191 -4.30 -12.40 -1.31
CA LEU A 191 -3.10 -13.09 -1.76
C LEU A 191 -3.26 -13.82 -3.13
N PRO A 192 -4.38 -14.50 -3.43
CA PRO A 192 -4.57 -15.15 -4.73
C PRO A 192 -4.61 -14.17 -5.92
N ASP A 193 -5.34 -13.06 -5.78
CA ASP A 193 -5.49 -12.05 -6.84
C ASP A 193 -4.18 -11.26 -7.00
N LEU A 194 -3.51 -10.96 -5.88
CA LEU A 194 -2.21 -10.29 -5.87
C LEU A 194 -1.13 -11.15 -6.53
N THR A 195 -1.10 -12.46 -6.23
CA THR A 195 -0.19 -13.42 -6.88
C THR A 195 -0.48 -13.52 -8.38
N SER A 196 -1.75 -13.65 -8.75
CA SER A 196 -2.16 -13.74 -10.17
C SER A 196 -1.78 -12.49 -10.96
N LEU A 197 -1.89 -11.30 -10.34
CA LEU A 197 -1.48 -10.04 -10.95
C LEU A 197 0.05 -9.92 -11.04
N ALA A 198 0.78 -10.30 -9.99
CA ALA A 198 2.24 -10.31 -9.99
C ALA A 198 2.80 -11.21 -11.10
N GLU A 199 2.20 -12.38 -11.34
CA GLU A 199 2.59 -13.32 -12.39
C GLU A 199 2.43 -12.76 -13.82
N LYS A 200 1.65 -11.69 -14.02
CA LYS A 200 1.54 -11.01 -15.32
C LYS A 200 2.86 -10.38 -15.77
N THR A 201 3.82 -10.13 -14.87
CA THR A 201 5.18 -9.73 -15.24
C THR A 201 5.92 -10.78 -16.08
N ASN A 202 5.57 -12.06 -15.95
CA ASN A 202 6.22 -13.17 -16.68
C ASN A 202 5.63 -13.45 -18.06
N GLN A 203 4.49 -12.84 -18.41
CA GLN A 203 3.81 -13.05 -19.69
C GLN A 203 4.06 -11.91 -20.70
N ALA A 204 4.65 -10.81 -20.26
CA ALA A 204 4.95 -9.63 -21.08
C ALA A 204 6.41 -9.60 -21.63
N GLN A 205 7.16 -10.71 -21.50
CA GLN A 205 8.50 -10.92 -22.08
C GLN A 205 8.46 -11.94 -23.20
#